data_AF-A0A059ZVW4-F1
#
_entry.id   AF-A0A059ZVW4-F1
#
_cell.length_a   1.000
_cell.length_b   1.000
_cell.length_c   1.000
_cell.angle_alpha   90.00
_cell.angle_beta   90.00
_cell.angle_gamma   90.00
#
_symmetry.space_group_name_H-M   'P 1'
#
loop_
_entity.id
_entity.type
_entity.pdbx_description
1 polymer ?
#
loop_
_entity_poly.entity_id
_entity_poly.type
_entity_poly.pdbx_seq_one_letter_code
_entity_poly.pdbx_strand_id
1 'polypeptide(L)'
;MDIDGLSFEELLELNQRVVARLKMLESMQAHLEMMRFHPGQRVSFAHQGGRLMGTVVKYNRKTVTVVTDNRQSWNVPPHLLSPVKDARPTQPHQPTADKKRLR
;
A
#
# COMPACT_ATOMS: atom_id res chain seq x y z
N MET A 1 6.91 35.47 2.91
CA MET A 1 7.46 35.34 4.27
C MET A 1 8.90 35.81 4.15
N ASP A 2 9.24 36.88 4.83
CA ASP A 2 10.60 37.44 4.79
C ASP A 2 11.46 36.72 5.85
N ILE A 3 12.65 36.28 5.47
CA ILE A 3 13.60 35.55 6.32
C ILE A 3 14.98 36.21 6.35
N ASP A 4 15.18 37.31 5.62
CA ASP A 4 16.51 37.91 5.41
C ASP A 4 17.05 38.60 6.67
N GLY A 5 16.16 38.95 7.61
CA GLY A 5 16.52 39.51 8.91
C GLY A 5 16.88 38.49 9.99
N LEU A 6 16.81 37.19 9.69
CA LEU A 6 17.06 36.14 10.68
C LEU A 6 18.55 35.85 10.81
N SER A 7 19.00 35.69 12.06
CA SER A 7 20.33 35.14 12.35
C SER A 7 20.43 33.68 11.90
N PHE A 8 21.67 33.17 11.84
CA PHE A 8 21.89 31.77 11.50
C PHE A 8 21.18 30.79 12.45
N GLU A 9 21.17 31.07 13.75
CA GLU A 9 20.50 30.22 14.75
C GLU A 9 18.98 30.21 14.55
N GLU A 10 18.38 31.37 14.29
CA GLU A 10 16.95 31.47 14.01
C GLU A 10 16.57 30.76 12.71
N LEU A 11 17.39 30.87 11.66
CA LEU A 11 17.22 30.13 10.41
C LEU A 11 17.34 28.62 10.63
N LEU A 12 18.29 28.18 11.46
CA LEU A 12 18.46 26.77 11.78
C LEU A 12 17.26 26.22 12.53
N GLU A 13 16.78 26.93 13.56
CA GLU A 13 15.57 26.56 14.30
C GLU A 13 14.33 26.52 13.39
N LEU A 14 14.16 27.54 12.56
CA LEU A 14 13.07 27.61 11.59
C LEU A 14 13.11 26.40 10.65
N ASN A 15 14.27 26.09 10.09
CA ASN A 15 14.45 24.94 9.21
C ASN A 15 14.10 23.63 9.91
N GLN A 16 14.57 23.42 11.14
CA GLN A 16 14.25 22.21 11.92
C GLN A 16 12.72 22.07 12.13
N ARG A 17 12.03 23.16 12.49
CA ARG A 17 10.57 23.16 12.66
C ARG A 17 9.84 22.91 11.35
N VAL A 18 10.27 23.53 10.25
CA VAL A 18 9.69 23.32 8.91
C VAL A 18 9.84 21.86 8.48
N VAL A 19 11.06 21.30 8.57
CA VAL A 19 11.32 19.89 8.22
C VAL A 19 10.49 18.95 9.10
N ALA A 20 10.40 19.21 10.41
CA ALA A 20 9.57 18.42 11.31
C ALA A 20 8.09 18.47 10.92
N ARG A 21 7.56 19.66 10.59
CA ARG A 21 6.18 19.84 10.16
C ARG A 21 5.89 19.13 8.84
N LEU A 22 6.78 19.22 7.86
CA LEU A 22 6.65 18.53 6.58
C LEU A 22 6.60 17.01 6.78
N LYS A 23 7.52 16.44 7.59
CA LYS A 23 7.51 15.01 7.93
C LYS A 23 6.20 14.57 8.62
N MET A 24 5.65 15.43 9.48
CA MET A 24 4.35 15.17 10.11
C MET A 24 3.22 15.15 9.07
N LEU A 25 3.16 16.14 8.18
CA LEU A 25 2.15 16.22 7.13
C LEU A 25 2.21 15.03 6.16
N GLU A 26 3.41 14.64 5.73
CA GLU A 26 3.60 13.43 4.91
C GLU A 26 3.10 12.17 5.63
N SER A 27 3.39 12.04 6.93
CA SER A 27 2.94 10.90 7.73
C SER A 27 1.42 10.88 7.87
N MET A 28 0.78 12.05 8.04
CA MET A 28 -0.67 12.18 8.08
C MET A 28 -1.32 11.82 6.75
N GLN A 29 -0.75 12.29 5.63
CA GLN A 29 -1.24 11.94 4.29
C GLN A 29 -1.16 10.43 4.04
N ALA A 30 -0.02 9.81 4.36
CA ALA A 30 0.13 8.36 4.24
C ALA A 30 -0.87 7.62 5.13
N HIS A 31 -1.14 8.12 6.35
CA HIS A 31 -2.13 7.53 7.25
C HIS A 31 -3.56 7.61 6.72
N LEU A 32 -3.96 8.76 6.16
CA LEU A 32 -5.26 8.93 5.50
C LEU A 32 -5.42 7.94 4.33
N GLU A 33 -4.37 7.77 3.51
CA GLU A 33 -4.37 6.80 2.42
C GLU A 33 -4.48 5.35 2.92
N MET A 34 -3.80 5.01 4.01
CA MET A 34 -3.89 3.68 4.63
C MET A 34 -5.31 3.38 5.13
N MET A 35 -5.98 4.36 5.74
CA MET A 35 -7.37 4.20 6.23
C MET A 35 -8.41 3.99 5.11
N ARG A 36 -8.04 4.19 3.84
CA ARG A 36 -8.90 3.81 2.71
C ARG A 36 -9.02 2.30 2.55
N PHE A 37 -8.09 1.55 3.14
CA PHE A 37 -8.12 0.10 3.21
C PHE A 37 -8.43 -0.34 4.63
N HIS A 38 -9.01 -1.53 4.81
CA HIS A 38 -9.33 -2.10 6.12
C HIS A 38 -8.61 -3.45 6.29
N PRO A 39 -8.20 -3.87 7.51
CA PRO A 39 -7.69 -5.22 7.70
C PRO A 39 -8.75 -6.24 7.28
N GLY A 40 -8.34 -7.28 6.56
CA GLY A 40 -9.24 -8.25 5.93
C GLY A 40 -9.68 -7.86 4.51
N GLN A 41 -9.44 -6.63 4.05
CA GLN A 41 -9.80 -6.22 2.69
C GLN A 41 -8.88 -6.83 1.64
N ARG A 42 -9.48 -7.34 0.55
CA ARG A 42 -8.75 -7.79 -0.64
C ARG A 42 -8.25 -6.61 -1.46
N VAL A 43 -6.96 -6.63 -1.75
CA VAL A 43 -6.26 -5.60 -2.51
C VAL A 43 -5.38 -6.26 -3.57
N SER A 44 -5.00 -5.47 -4.56
CA SER A 44 -4.03 -5.88 -5.57
C SER A 44 -3.00 -4.79 -5.83
N PHE A 45 -1.80 -5.19 -6.20
CA PHE A 45 -0.68 -4.30 -6.50
C PHE A 45 0.19 -4.87 -7.61
N ALA A 46 0.96 -4.01 -8.28
CA ALA A 46 1.85 -4.43 -9.36
C ALA A 46 3.11 -5.12 -8.80
N HIS A 47 3.51 -6.24 -9.43
CA HIS A 47 4.75 -6.95 -9.10
C HIS A 47 5.24 -7.74 -10.32
N GLN A 48 6.53 -7.61 -10.67
CA GLN A 48 7.18 -8.35 -11.77
C GLN A 48 6.40 -8.36 -13.09
N GLY A 49 5.82 -7.21 -13.46
CA GLY A 49 5.02 -7.08 -14.70
C GLY A 49 3.60 -7.65 -14.62
N GLY A 50 3.21 -8.26 -13.51
CA GLY A 50 1.85 -8.73 -13.23
C GLY A 50 1.18 -7.97 -12.08
N ARG A 51 -0.02 -8.43 -11.69
CA ARG A 51 -0.68 -8.01 -10.44
C ARG A 51 -0.67 -9.16 -9.45
N LEU A 52 -0.25 -8.89 -8.23
CA LEU A 52 -0.48 -9.78 -7.10
C LEU A 52 -1.75 -9.35 -6.37
N MET A 53 -2.47 -10.34 -5.84
CA MET A 53 -3.59 -10.12 -4.95
C MET A 53 -3.27 -10.63 -3.55
N GLY A 54 -3.79 -9.93 -2.56
CA GLY A 54 -3.59 -10.31 -1.17
C GLY A 54 -4.60 -9.62 -0.27
N THR A 55 -4.46 -9.89 1.02
CA THR A 55 -5.32 -9.37 2.07
C THR A 55 -4.52 -8.43 2.96
N VAL A 56 -5.08 -7.26 3.25
CA VAL A 56 -4.49 -6.33 4.22
C VAL A 56 -4.53 -6.95 5.60
N VAL A 57 -3.38 -7.03 6.28
CA VAL A 57 -3.31 -7.61 7.63
C VAL A 57 -2.90 -6.60 8.70
N LYS A 58 -2.15 -5.56 8.33
CA LYS A 58 -1.60 -4.60 9.30
C LYS A 58 -1.26 -3.26 8.65
N TYR A 59 -1.40 -2.18 9.42
CA TYR A 59 -0.84 -0.88 9.08
C TYR A 59 0.54 -0.69 9.72
N ASN A 60 1.47 -0.13 8.96
CA ASN A 60 2.76 0.36 9.45
C ASN A 60 2.80 1.88 9.32
N ARG A 61 3.93 2.50 9.71
CA ARG A 61 4.05 3.97 9.69
C ARG A 61 3.88 4.61 8.30
N LYS A 62 4.25 3.91 7.22
CA LYS A 62 4.20 4.42 5.84
C LYS A 62 3.66 3.42 4.81
N THR A 63 3.33 2.20 5.24
CA THR A 63 3.00 1.08 4.36
C THR A 63 1.91 0.23 4.99
N VAL A 64 1.26 -0.58 4.16
CA VAL A 64 0.33 -1.61 4.58
C VAL A 64 0.99 -2.96 4.34
N THR A 65 0.89 -3.84 5.33
CA THR A 65 1.30 -5.24 5.15
C THR A 65 0.16 -6.00 4.47
N VAL A 66 0.47 -6.60 3.33
CA VAL A 66 -0.44 -7.42 2.52
C VAL A 66 0.08 -8.85 2.50
N VAL A 67 -0.78 -9.80 2.84
CA VAL A 67 -0.47 -11.24 2.73
C VAL A 67 -1.18 -11.82 1.53
N THR A 68 -0.42 -12.42 0.63
CA THR A 68 -0.93 -13.10 -0.58
C THR A 68 -1.43 -14.50 -0.26
N ASP A 69 -2.15 -15.12 -1.19
CA ASP A 69 -2.80 -16.43 -0.98
C ASP A 69 -1.77 -17.57 -0.79
N ASN A 70 -0.55 -17.39 -1.30
CA ASN A 70 0.60 -18.28 -1.06
C ASN A 70 1.37 -17.96 0.25
N ARG A 71 0.76 -17.20 1.17
CA ARG A 71 1.29 -16.81 2.49
C ARG A 71 2.56 -15.94 2.46
N GLN A 72 2.89 -15.29 1.34
CA GLN A 72 3.96 -14.29 1.30
C GLN A 72 3.48 -12.95 1.85
N SER A 73 4.37 -12.23 2.53
CA SER A 73 4.06 -10.95 3.17
C SER A 73 4.81 -9.81 2.49
N TRP A 74 4.09 -8.74 2.17
CA TRP A 74 4.62 -7.58 1.44
C TRP A 74 4.27 -6.29 2.17
N ASN A 75 5.24 -5.40 2.31
CA ASN A 75 5.00 -4.04 2.77
C ASN A 75 4.84 -3.12 1.56
N VAL A 76 3.62 -2.66 1.31
CA VAL A 76 3.26 -1.90 0.12
C VAL A 76 2.76 -0.51 0.52
N PRO A 77 3.26 0.58 -0.08
CA PRO A 77 2.68 1.90 0.08
C PRO A 77 1.19 1.92 -0.31
N PRO A 78 0.31 2.58 0.46
CA PRO A 78 -1.14 2.53 0.24
C PRO A 78 -1.57 3.07 -1.14
N HIS A 79 -0.89 4.07 -1.69
CA HIS A 79 -1.16 4.59 -3.03
C HIS A 79 -0.88 3.60 -4.18
N LEU A 80 -0.11 2.53 -3.92
CA LEU A 80 0.15 1.45 -4.89
C LEU A 80 -0.86 0.29 -4.79
N LEU A 81 -1.75 0.34 -3.80
CA LEU A 81 -2.81 -0.64 -3.64
C LEU A 81 -4.05 -0.23 -4.44
N SER A 82 -4.72 -1.20 -5.03
CA SER A 82 -6.06 -1.02 -5.58
C SER A 82 -7.02 -1.99 -4.90
N PRO A 83 -8.21 -1.54 -4.45
CA PRO A 83 -9.21 -2.44 -3.91
C PRO A 83 -9.63 -3.42 -5.00
N VAL A 84 -9.70 -4.71 -4.67
CA VAL A 84 -10.37 -5.67 -5.54
C VAL A 84 -11.86 -5.45 -5.29
N LYS A 85 -12.57 -4.84 -6.25
CA LYS A 85 -14.04 -4.84 -6.20
C LYS A 85 -14.47 -6.29 -6.18
N ASP A 86 -15.39 -6.65 -5.29
CA ASP A 86 -16.02 -7.97 -5.27
C ASP A 86 -16.80 -8.19 -6.58
N ALA A 87 -16.09 -8.51 -7.66
CA ALA A 87 -16.62 -9.37 -8.67
C ALA A 87 -16.73 -10.72 -7.99
N ARG A 88 -17.98 -11.16 -7.82
CA ARG A 88 -18.38 -12.50 -7.33
C ARG A 88 -17.30 -13.53 -7.70
N PRO A 89 -16.91 -14.43 -6.79
CA PRO A 89 -15.76 -15.31 -7.00
C PRO A 89 -15.91 -16.02 -8.35
N THR A 90 -15.07 -15.64 -9.31
CA THR A 90 -14.91 -16.40 -10.54
C THR A 90 -14.40 -17.76 -10.10
N GLN A 91 -15.25 -18.77 -10.24
CA GLN A 91 -14.95 -20.16 -9.90
C GLN A 91 -13.59 -20.56 -10.49
N PRO A 92 -12.75 -21.30 -9.74
CA PRO A 92 -11.52 -21.84 -10.28
C PRO A 92 -11.87 -22.75 -11.47
N HIS A 93 -11.36 -22.38 -12.62
CA HIS A 93 -11.38 -23.15 -13.86
C HIS A 93 -10.57 -24.42 -13.59
N GLN A 94 -11.28 -25.54 -13.38
CA GLN A 94 -10.66 -26.85 -13.36
C GLN A 94 -10.05 -27.12 -14.74
N PRO A 95 -8.77 -27.55 -14.84
CA PRO A 95 -8.25 -28.05 -16.10
C PRO A 95 -9.05 -29.29 -16.50
N THR A 96 -9.59 -29.26 -17.72
CA THR A 96 -10.38 -30.33 -18.33
C THR A 96 -9.58 -31.62 -18.37
N ALA A 97 -10.10 -32.67 -17.74
CA ALA A 97 -9.58 -34.02 -17.87
C ALA A 97 -9.82 -34.52 -19.30
N ASP A 98 -8.74 -34.72 -20.05
CA ASP A 98 -8.73 -35.48 -21.30
C ASP A 98 -9.16 -36.93 -21.02
N LYS A 99 -10.42 -37.24 -21.29
CA LYS A 99 -10.91 -38.61 -21.48
C LYS A 99 -10.90 -38.92 -22.97
N LYS A 100 -9.75 -39.30 -23.53
CA LYS A 100 -9.75 -40.06 -24.78
C LYS A 100 -9.73 -41.55 -24.48
N ARG A 101 -10.87 -42.15 -24.79
CA ARG A 101 -11.27 -43.53 -24.51
C ARG A 101 -10.51 -44.49 -25.42
N LEU A 102 -10.14 -45.61 -24.83
CA LEU A 102 -9.86 -46.90 -25.43
C LEU A 102 -10.92 -47.25 -26.50
N ARG A 103 -10.48 -47.49 -27.73
CA ARG A 103 -11.00 -48.51 -28.66
C ARG A 103 -9.86 -48.94 -29.57
#